data_AF-A0A4V3RS70-F1
#
_entry.id   AF-A0A4V3RS70-F1
#
_cell.length_a   1.000
_cell.length_b   1.000
_cell.length_c   1.000
_cell.angle_alpha   90.00
_cell.angle_beta   90.00
_cell.angle_gamma   90.00
#
_symmetry.space_group_name_H-M   'P 1'
#
loop_
_entity.id
_entity.type
_entity.pdbx_description
1 polymer ?
#
loop_
_entity_poly.entity_id
_entity_poly.type
_entity_poly.pdbx_seq_one_letter_code
_entity_poly.pdbx_strand_id
1 'polypeptide(L)' 'MCEIMREFERKSKNEGRAEGRAQVRQKAKKRTEAITRNLYAKGMDCPTIAEVTGQTSAQVEAFFKAR' A
#
# COMPACT_ATOMS: atom_id res chain seq x y z
N MET A 1 -10.80 -39.26 -3.90
CA MET A 1 -10.04 -38.18 -3.22
C MET A 1 -10.84 -37.80 -1.99
N CYS A 2 -10.34 -38.10 -0.78
CA CYS A 2 -11.08 -37.87 0.47
C CYS A 2 -11.51 -36.40 0.60
N GLU A 3 -12.71 -36.16 1.11
CA GLU A 3 -13.31 -34.81 1.26
C GLU A 3 -12.40 -33.85 2.04
N ILE A 4 -11.63 -34.39 2.99
CA ILE A 4 -10.62 -33.67 3.80
C ILE A 4 -9.52 -33.02 2.93
N MET A 5 -9.07 -33.69 1.87
CA MET A 5 -8.06 -33.15 0.96
C MET A 5 -8.58 -31.95 0.14
N ARG A 6 -9.89 -31.96 -0.19
CA ARG A 6 -10.54 -30.89 -0.98
C ARG A 6 -10.74 -29.62 -0.17
N GLU A 7 -11.03 -29.73 1.12
CA GLU A 7 -11.12 -28.57 2.01
C GLU A 7 -9.77 -27.89 2.22
N PHE A 8 -8.69 -28.68 2.35
CA PHE A 8 -7.35 -28.16 2.55
C PHE A 8 -6.87 -27.33 1.33
N GLU A 9 -7.07 -27.83 0.11
CA GLU A 9 -6.74 -27.09 -1.12
C GLU A 9 -7.54 -25.78 -1.28
N ARG A 10 -8.82 -25.76 -0.86
CA ARG A 10 -9.64 -24.55 -0.90
C ARG A 10 -9.13 -23.47 0.05
N LYS A 11 -8.78 -23.83 1.29
CA LYS A 11 -8.23 -22.87 2.27
C LYS A 11 -6.88 -22.32 1.83
N SER A 12 -5.96 -23.18 1.39
CA SER A 12 -4.62 -22.79 0.94
C SER A 12 -4.64 -21.81 -0.26
N LYS A 13 -5.54 -22.00 -1.23
CA LYS A 13 -5.71 -21.06 -2.36
C LYS A 13 -6.21 -19.67 -1.95
N ASN A 14 -6.99 -19.57 -0.88
CA ASN A 14 -7.53 -18.29 -0.41
C ASN A 14 -6.48 -17.48 0.39
N GLU A 15 -5.68 -18.17 1.21
CA GLU A 15 -4.59 -17.55 1.97
C GLU A 15 -3.49 -17.00 1.06
N GLY A 16 -3.03 -17.77 0.06
CA GLY A 16 -2.05 -17.28 -0.92
C GLY A 16 -2.53 -16.07 -1.73
N ARG A 17 -3.85 -15.94 -1.95
CA ARG A 17 -4.44 -14.75 -2.60
C ARG A 17 -4.47 -13.53 -1.68
N ALA A 18 -4.69 -13.72 -0.38
CA ALA A 18 -4.68 -12.64 0.61
C ALA A 18 -3.25 -12.13 0.85
N GLU A 19 -2.27 -13.03 0.95
CA GLU A 19 -0.86 -12.70 1.08
C GLU A 19 -0.32 -11.97 -0.15
N GLY A 20 -0.67 -12.43 -1.36
CA GLY A 20 -0.33 -11.75 -2.60
C GLY A 20 -0.86 -10.30 -2.63
N ARG A 21 -2.08 -10.07 -2.15
CA ARG A 21 -2.67 -8.71 -2.04
C ARG A 21 -1.98 -7.87 -0.96
N ALA A 22 -1.62 -8.46 0.18
CA ALA A 22 -0.91 -7.77 1.25
C ALA A 22 0.49 -7.33 0.80
N GLN A 23 1.24 -8.19 0.12
CA GLN A 23 2.55 -7.84 -0.45
C GLN A 23 2.45 -6.73 -1.51
N VAL A 24 1.45 -6.79 -2.40
CA VAL A 24 1.22 -5.73 -3.39
C VAL A 24 0.90 -4.40 -2.71
N ARG A 25 0.07 -4.42 -1.65
CA ARG A 25 -0.25 -3.21 -0.86
C ARG A 25 0.96 -2.63 -0.14
N GLN A 26 1.82 -3.48 0.44
CA GLN A 26 3.06 -3.01 1.09
C GLN A 26 4.05 -2.41 0.09
N LYS A 27 4.23 -3.05 -1.07
CA LYS A 27 5.09 -2.52 -2.14
C LYS A 27 4.54 -1.21 -2.70
N ALA A 28 3.22 -1.08 -2.83
CA ALA A 28 2.57 0.15 -3.23
C ALA A 28 2.82 1.27 -2.22
N LYS A 29 2.58 1.04 -0.92
CA LYS A 29 2.85 2.03 0.15
C LYS A 29 4.28 2.54 0.13
N LYS A 30 5.27 1.63 0.07
CA LYS A 30 6.70 2.02 0.02
C LYS A 30 7.03 2.89 -1.19
N ARG A 31 6.42 2.61 -2.36
CA ARG A 31 6.59 3.45 -3.56
C ARG A 31 5.94 4.82 -3.38
N THR A 32 4.71 4.87 -2.86
CA THR A 32 4.01 6.13 -2.63
C THR A 32 4.80 7.02 -1.67
N GLU A 33 5.29 6.48 -0.55
CA GLU A 33 6.12 7.23 0.41
C GLU A 33 7.40 7.80 -0.20
N ALA A 34 8.10 7.03 -1.05
CA ALA A 34 9.29 7.49 -1.76
C ALA A 34 8.95 8.61 -2.76
N ILE A 35 7.83 8.49 -3.47
CA ILE A 35 7.34 9.52 -4.38
C ILE A 35 6.98 10.79 -3.60
N THR A 36 6.18 10.70 -2.54
CA THR A 36 5.81 11.82 -1.66
C THR A 36 7.04 12.58 -1.15
N ARG A 37 8.09 11.87 -0.72
CA ARG A 37 9.36 12.49 -0.28
C ARG A 37 10.10 13.19 -1.42
N ASN A 38 10.22 12.54 -2.58
CA ASN A 38 10.88 13.13 -3.73
C ASN A 38 10.16 14.38 -4.23
N LEU A 39 8.82 14.37 -4.22
CA LEU A 39 8.03 15.53 -4.64
C LEU A 39 8.22 16.70 -3.66
N TYR A 40 8.20 16.42 -2.36
CA TYR A 40 8.46 17.42 -1.32
C TYR A 40 9.88 18.00 -1.40
N ALA A 41 10.89 17.15 -1.64
CA ALA A 41 12.27 17.58 -1.82
C ALA A 41 12.46 18.48 -3.06
N LYS A 42 11.58 18.36 -4.07
CA LYS A 42 11.54 19.25 -5.25
C LYS A 42 10.83 20.58 -4.96
N GLY A 43 10.37 20.83 -3.73
CA GLY A 43 9.71 22.06 -3.33
C GLY A 43 8.21 22.11 -3.66
N MET A 44 7.57 20.97 -3.98
CA MET A 44 6.12 20.94 -4.12
C MET A 44 5.43 21.02 -2.77
N ASP A 45 4.29 21.69 -2.75
CA ASP A 45 3.43 21.86 -1.59
C ASP A 45 2.61 20.59 -1.30
N CYS A 46 2.26 20.38 -0.03
CA CYS A 46 1.51 19.20 0.42
C CYS A 46 0.17 18.96 -0.33
N PRO A 47 -0.64 19.99 -0.67
CA PRO A 47 -1.83 19.84 -1.51
C PRO A 47 -1.52 19.23 -2.89
N THR A 48 -0.55 19.78 -3.62
CA THR A 48 -0.16 19.27 -4.95
C THR A 48 0.37 17.83 -4.86
N ILE A 49 1.14 17.52 -3.82
CA ILE A 49 1.63 16.15 -3.59
C ILE A 49 0.47 15.18 -3.34
N ALA A 50 -0.54 15.60 -2.57
CA ALA A 50 -1.73 14.80 -2.31
C ALA A 50 -2.48 14.47 -3.61
N GLU A 51 -2.65 15.46 -4.50
CA GLU A 51 -3.25 15.27 -5.82
C GLU A 51 -2.46 14.27 -6.69
N VAL A 52 -1.13 14.46 -6.80
CA VAL A 52 -0.27 13.60 -7.64
C VAL A 52 -0.20 12.16 -7.12
N THR A 53 -0.23 11.97 -5.79
CA THR A 53 -0.12 10.65 -5.16
C THR A 53 -1.48 9.98 -4.92
N GLY A 54 -2.58 10.67 -5.18
CA GLY A 54 -3.94 10.19 -4.88
C GLY A 54 -4.21 10.04 -3.38
N GLN A 55 -3.49 10.81 -2.56
CA GLN A 55 -3.64 10.84 -1.10
C GLN A 55 -4.46 12.06 -0.69
N THR A 56 -4.85 12.13 0.59
CA THR A 56 -5.40 13.37 1.14
C THR A 56 -4.28 14.27 1.64
N SER A 57 -4.48 15.59 1.62
CA SER A 57 -3.55 16.57 2.19
C SER A 57 -3.21 16.23 3.64
N ALA A 58 -4.20 15.82 4.44
CA ALA A 58 -4.01 15.36 5.81
C ALA A 58 -3.09 14.13 5.94
N GLN A 59 -3.16 13.17 5.00
CA GLN A 59 -2.25 12.01 5.00
C GLN A 59 -0.82 12.42 4.69
N VAL A 60 -0.63 13.33 3.73
CA VAL A 60 0.68 13.88 3.37
C VAL A 60 1.25 14.70 4.53
N GLU A 61 0.45 15.57 5.14
CA GLU A 61 0.85 16.33 6.33
C GLU A 61 1.19 15.43 7.51
N ALA A 62 0.37 14.42 7.80
CA ALA A 62 0.64 13.45 8.85
C ALA A 62 1.94 12.68 8.60
N PHE A 63 2.22 12.34 7.33
CA PHE A 63 3.47 11.68 6.94
C PHE A 63 4.72 12.52 7.26
N PHE A 64 4.63 13.85 7.16
CA PHE A 64 5.72 14.75 7.52
C PHE A 64 5.70 15.19 9.00
N LYS A 65 4.54 15.21 9.66
CA LYS A 65 4.38 15.53 11.11
C LYS A 65 4.75 14.38 12.04
N ALA A 66 4.61 13.12 11.61
CA ALA A 66 4.92 11.95 12.42
C ALA A 66 6.43 11.69 12.58
N ARG A 67 7.28 12.69 12.28
CA ARG A 67 8.74 12.60 12.34
C ARG A 67 9.31 13.68 13.25
#